data_AF-A0A161V3E0-F1
#
_entry.id   AF-A0A161V3E0-F1
#
_cell.length_a   1.000
_cell.length_b   1.000
_cell.length_c   1.000
_cell.angle_alpha   90.00
_cell.angle_beta   90.00
_cell.angle_gamma   90.00
#
_symmetry.space_group_name_H-M   'P 1'
#
loop_
_entity.id
_entity.type
_entity.pdbx_description
1 polymer ?
#
loop_
_entity_poly.entity_id
_entity_poly.type
_entity_poly.pdbx_seq_one_letter_code
_entity_poly.pdbx_strand_id
1 'polypeptide(L)'
;LKRGKNSVWAQRGLLREREKELHRRPSYPSGRLPNVRLLKSIDVKVTTDYSFPFAPPQHDHPAKPSNEHQAFDQTNPQTIVTMAAFPPPPVNTIDWSNVGFKVREVNGHIESTYSVSTGKWTPLKFVADPFMRIHGMAPALNYGQQAYEGLKAFRAPGDKTINIFRPDKNAVRLQHSADVVSMPRVPEDLFLAACKAAVSLNAGYVPPHETGAAMYIRPQLYGSSAQLGLNPPEEYIFAVFVIPTGVYHGTHPVKALILDDFDRAAPNGTGHAKVGGNYAPVLRFSDRARNEGYGITLHLDSVKHEEIDEFSTSGFIGVKKEGEDVTLVVPDSKCVIDSVTSDSIQHIARSFGWKTEKRIKYSELPTFSEVMAAGTAAALVPIRSITRRIDASSPQSFAAAGAQERVSSAKAGEETVTYIPESQEDAGDICLKLLSTLKGIQLGKLKDEFKWNFAVSEADGKAVVGEQKTNGSAQTVDQMD
;
A
#
# COMPACT_ATOMS: atom_id res chain seq x y z
N LEU A 1 45.58 17.99 55.45
CA LEU A 1 45.90 16.80 56.29
C LEU A 1 45.36 15.55 55.61
N LYS A 2 46.24 14.57 55.27
CA LYS A 2 46.05 13.09 55.06
C LYS A 2 44.79 12.63 54.28
N ARG A 3 44.77 11.73 53.28
CA ARG A 3 45.61 10.61 52.75
C ARG A 3 44.96 10.19 51.41
N GLY A 4 45.69 9.88 50.33
CA GLY A 4 45.95 8.50 49.81
C GLY A 4 44.92 8.05 48.74
N LYS A 5 45.20 8.10 47.42
CA LYS A 5 45.93 7.15 46.52
C LYS A 5 45.21 5.82 46.20
N ASN A 6 45.14 5.55 44.87
CA ASN A 6 44.93 4.28 44.15
C ASN A 6 43.49 3.75 44.04
N SER A 7 43.02 3.20 42.92
CA SER A 7 43.59 3.07 41.57
C SER A 7 42.49 2.64 40.60
N VAL A 8 42.39 3.37 39.49
CA VAL A 8 41.98 2.92 38.15
C VAL A 8 42.81 1.68 37.82
N TRP A 9 42.22 0.54 37.43
CA TRP A 9 42.82 -0.63 36.71
C TRP A 9 42.00 -1.91 37.02
N ALA A 10 40.76 -2.00 36.52
CA ALA A 10 40.00 -3.26 36.51
C ALA A 10 38.82 -3.23 35.54
N GLN A 11 39.01 -2.82 34.28
CA GLN A 11 38.03 -3.06 33.20
C GLN A 11 38.60 -2.79 31.79
N ARG A 12 39.84 -3.23 31.54
CA ARG A 12 40.50 -3.13 30.22
C ARG A 12 41.31 -4.37 29.85
N GLY A 13 40.86 -5.56 30.27
CA GLY A 13 41.61 -6.81 30.17
C GLY A 13 40.83 -8.05 29.72
N LEU A 14 39.71 -7.93 29.00
CA LEU A 14 38.91 -9.09 28.55
C LEU A 14 38.34 -8.98 27.12
N LEU A 15 38.88 -8.09 26.28
CA LEU A 15 38.43 -7.87 24.89
C LEU A 15 39.59 -7.75 23.88
N ARG A 16 40.74 -8.39 24.15
CA ARG A 16 41.87 -8.46 23.21
C ARG A 16 42.52 -9.85 23.07
N GLU A 17 41.75 -10.92 23.24
CA GLU A 17 42.19 -12.29 22.93
C GLU A 17 41.11 -13.13 22.21
N ARG A 18 40.35 -12.53 21.29
CA ARG A 18 39.52 -13.27 20.32
C ARG A 18 39.56 -12.64 18.92
N GLU A 19 40.74 -12.21 18.49
CA GLU A 19 40.89 -11.59 17.16
C GLU A 19 42.25 -11.93 16.49
N LYS A 20 42.74 -13.16 16.68
CA LYS A 20 43.96 -13.65 16.02
C LYS A 20 43.94 -15.11 15.57
N GLU A 21 42.79 -15.66 15.21
CA GLU A 21 42.74 -16.99 14.59
C GLU A 21 41.62 -17.11 13.57
N LEU A 22 41.76 -16.40 12.44
CA LEU A 22 40.85 -16.50 11.30
C LEU A 22 41.61 -16.32 9.99
N HIS A 23 42.76 -16.99 9.84
CA HIS A 23 43.44 -17.18 8.55
C HIS A 23 44.04 -18.59 8.53
N ARG A 24 43.22 -19.59 8.15
CA ARG A 24 43.65 -20.87 7.56
C ARG A 24 42.44 -21.63 7.02
N ARG A 25 42.31 -21.66 5.69
CA ARG A 25 41.44 -22.62 4.99
C ARG A 25 42.07 -24.01 5.06
N PRO A 26 41.28 -25.08 5.31
CA PRO A 26 41.63 -26.40 4.83
C PRO A 26 40.67 -26.86 3.73
N SER A 27 41.27 -27.35 2.66
CA SER A 27 40.66 -28.15 1.59
C SER A 27 40.09 -29.46 2.14
N TYR A 28 38.87 -29.82 1.72
CA TYR A 28 38.30 -31.14 1.97
C TYR A 28 38.44 -32.03 0.73
N PRO A 29 39.03 -33.24 0.84
CA PRO A 29 38.86 -34.29 -0.14
C PRO A 29 37.65 -35.18 0.20
N SER A 30 37.05 -35.72 -0.85
CA SER A 30 35.96 -36.70 -0.89
C SER A 30 36.22 -37.96 -0.06
N GLY A 31 35.22 -38.44 0.69
CA GLY A 31 35.20 -39.81 1.21
C GLY A 31 34.21 -40.10 2.33
N ARG A 32 33.21 -40.95 2.02
CA ARG A 32 32.41 -41.87 2.88
C ARG A 32 31.96 -41.40 4.28
N LEU A 33 30.63 -41.29 4.43
CA LEU A 33 29.91 -41.22 5.71
C LEU A 33 29.94 -42.57 6.45
N PRO A 34 30.16 -42.61 7.79
CA PRO A 34 29.74 -43.72 8.62
C PRO A 34 28.44 -43.42 9.38
N ASN A 35 27.63 -44.47 9.54
CA ASN A 35 26.37 -44.57 10.27
C ASN A 35 26.43 -43.96 11.68
N VAL A 36 25.45 -43.12 12.03
CA VAL A 36 25.18 -42.72 13.42
C VAL A 36 23.82 -43.27 13.87
N ARG A 37 23.87 -44.02 14.97
CA ARG A 37 22.77 -44.68 15.68
C ARG A 37 21.75 -43.66 16.21
N LEU A 38 20.47 -44.02 16.11
CA LEU A 38 19.35 -43.43 16.85
C LEU A 38 19.60 -43.49 18.38
N LEU A 39 19.46 -42.36 19.06
CA LEU A 39 19.20 -42.30 20.49
C LEU A 39 17.80 -41.74 20.74
N LYS A 40 17.11 -42.42 21.65
CA LYS A 40 15.68 -42.36 21.96
C LYS A 40 15.29 -41.10 22.73
N SER A 41 14.08 -40.63 22.44
CA SER A 41 13.05 -39.97 23.27
C SER A 41 13.47 -39.34 24.61
N ILE A 42 13.22 -38.04 24.74
CA ILE A 42 12.98 -37.37 26.03
C ILE A 42 11.51 -36.93 26.04
N ASP A 43 10.73 -37.53 26.94
CA ASP A 43 9.37 -37.12 27.29
C ASP A 43 9.42 -35.85 28.15
N VAL A 44 8.67 -34.83 27.76
CA VAL A 44 8.37 -33.66 28.61
C VAL A 44 6.89 -33.73 28.99
N LYS A 45 6.61 -34.07 30.25
CA LYS A 45 5.30 -33.94 30.87
C LYS A 45 4.98 -32.46 31.07
N VAL A 46 3.90 -31.97 30.47
CA VAL A 46 3.26 -30.71 30.82
C VAL A 46 2.07 -31.02 31.72
N THR A 47 2.12 -30.56 32.97
CA THR A 47 1.01 -30.60 33.93
C THR A 47 0.09 -29.40 33.69
N THR A 48 -1.18 -29.67 33.39
CA THR A 48 -2.26 -28.67 33.35
C THR A 48 -3.14 -28.83 34.59
N ASP A 49 -3.07 -27.87 35.50
CA ASP A 49 -4.07 -27.66 36.55
C ASP A 49 -4.33 -26.17 36.61
N TYR A 50 -5.53 -25.73 36.22
CA TYR A 50 -6.25 -24.57 36.78
C TYR A 50 -7.66 -24.56 36.20
N SER A 51 -8.61 -25.01 37.02
CA SER A 51 -10.05 -24.92 36.79
C SER A 51 -10.66 -23.99 37.83
N PHE A 52 -11.42 -22.99 37.40
CA PHE A 52 -12.39 -22.26 38.23
C PHE A 52 -13.75 -22.16 37.51
N PRO A 53 -14.86 -22.18 38.27
CA PRO A 53 -16.19 -22.44 37.74
C PRO A 53 -16.94 -21.15 37.39
N PHE A 54 -17.76 -21.17 36.34
CA PHE A 54 -18.83 -20.20 36.16
C PHE A 54 -20.14 -20.94 35.86
N ALA A 55 -21.09 -20.79 36.77
CA ALA A 55 -22.47 -21.24 36.65
C ALA A 55 -23.29 -20.21 35.86
N PRO A 56 -24.28 -20.63 35.05
CA PRO A 56 -25.24 -19.70 34.43
C PRO A 56 -26.44 -19.49 35.37
N PRO A 57 -27.05 -18.29 35.41
CA PRO A 57 -28.31 -18.10 36.12
C PRO A 57 -29.50 -18.62 35.29
N GLN A 58 -30.32 -19.44 35.94
CA GLN A 58 -31.68 -19.80 35.55
C GLN A 58 -32.64 -18.63 35.78
N HIS A 59 -33.60 -18.45 34.88
CA HIS A 59 -34.86 -17.76 35.19
C HIS A 59 -36.03 -18.58 34.63
N ASP A 60 -36.87 -19.04 35.56
CA ASP A 60 -38.15 -19.72 35.32
C ASP A 60 -39.28 -18.70 35.04
N HIS A 61 -40.02 -18.96 33.94
CA HIS A 61 -41.48 -18.99 33.72
C HIS A 61 -42.42 -17.85 34.21
N PRO A 62 -43.58 -17.56 33.54
CA PRO A 62 -44.48 -18.55 32.93
C PRO A 62 -45.17 -18.21 31.59
N ALA A 63 -45.70 -19.26 30.96
CA ALA A 63 -46.61 -19.22 29.83
C ALA A 63 -48.05 -18.88 30.24
N LYS A 64 -48.82 -18.26 29.32
CA LYS A 64 -50.27 -18.50 29.15
C LYS A 64 -50.72 -18.16 27.71
N PRO A 65 -51.80 -18.79 27.21
CA PRO A 65 -52.10 -18.90 25.78
C PRO A 65 -53.22 -17.96 25.31
N SER A 66 -53.29 -17.68 24.01
CA SER A 66 -54.53 -17.28 23.36
C SER A 66 -54.48 -17.60 21.86
N ASN A 67 -55.31 -18.56 21.46
CA ASN A 67 -55.78 -18.74 20.10
C ASN A 67 -56.57 -17.49 19.67
N GLU A 68 -56.29 -16.92 18.50
CA GLU A 68 -57.30 -16.28 17.68
C GLU A 68 -56.99 -16.54 16.20
N HIS A 69 -57.91 -17.27 15.56
CA HIS A 69 -58.03 -17.35 14.12
C HIS A 69 -58.55 -16.01 13.60
N GLN A 70 -57.77 -15.32 12.75
CA GLN A 70 -58.32 -14.32 11.84
C GLN A 70 -57.89 -14.67 10.41
N ALA A 71 -58.91 -14.92 9.60
CA ALA A 71 -58.80 -15.13 8.16
C ALA A 71 -58.28 -13.84 7.50
N PHE A 72 -57.18 -13.95 6.75
CA PHE A 72 -56.73 -12.87 5.88
C PHE A 72 -57.18 -13.15 4.44
N ASP A 73 -58.04 -12.22 4.00
CA ASP A 73 -58.55 -12.01 2.66
C ASP A 73 -57.40 -11.88 1.63
N GLN A 74 -57.52 -12.64 0.54
CA GLN A 74 -56.59 -12.64 -0.58
C GLN A 74 -56.92 -11.51 -1.54
N THR A 75 -56.31 -10.34 -1.35
CA THR A 75 -56.08 -9.40 -2.45
C THR A 75 -54.67 -8.81 -2.35
N ASN A 76 -53.75 -9.42 -3.09
CA ASN A 76 -52.36 -8.97 -3.23
C ASN A 76 -52.29 -7.91 -4.33
N PRO A 77 -52.06 -6.61 -4.05
CA PRO A 77 -51.59 -5.71 -5.09
C PRO A 77 -50.16 -6.11 -5.42
N GLN A 78 -49.92 -6.54 -6.66
CA GLN A 78 -48.59 -6.77 -7.19
C GLN A 78 -47.70 -5.57 -6.84
N THR A 79 -46.84 -5.74 -5.85
CA THR A 79 -45.79 -4.77 -5.57
C THR A 79 -44.87 -4.86 -6.76
N ILE A 80 -44.95 -3.87 -7.65
CA ILE A 80 -43.95 -3.66 -8.69
C ILE A 80 -42.66 -3.44 -7.90
N VAL A 81 -41.84 -4.48 -7.77
CA VAL A 81 -40.47 -4.34 -7.32
C VAL A 81 -39.78 -3.59 -8.44
N THR A 82 -39.78 -2.25 -8.35
CA THR A 82 -38.89 -1.42 -9.14
C THR A 82 -37.48 -1.92 -8.83
N MET A 83 -36.85 -2.58 -9.81
CA MET A 83 -35.45 -2.96 -9.71
C MET A 83 -34.68 -1.71 -9.31
N ALA A 84 -34.07 -1.73 -8.12
CA ALA A 84 -33.33 -0.58 -7.62
C ALA A 84 -32.28 -0.20 -8.67
N ALA A 85 -32.25 1.09 -9.05
CA ALA A 85 -31.31 1.55 -10.06
C ALA A 85 -29.86 1.32 -9.58
N PHE A 86 -29.01 0.81 -10.46
CA PHE A 86 -27.58 0.71 -10.20
C PHE A 86 -26.88 2.03 -10.59
N PRO A 87 -25.91 2.51 -9.80
CA PRO A 87 -25.54 2.01 -8.47
C PRO A 87 -26.60 2.36 -7.42
N PRO A 88 -26.77 1.54 -6.37
CA PRO A 88 -27.61 1.92 -5.23
C PRO A 88 -27.11 3.25 -4.62
N PRO A 89 -27.97 3.99 -3.90
CA PRO A 89 -27.53 5.18 -3.18
C PRO A 89 -26.42 4.83 -2.17
N PRO A 90 -25.51 5.78 -1.86
CA PRO A 90 -24.55 5.61 -0.78
C PRO A 90 -25.23 5.24 0.54
N VAL A 91 -24.59 4.37 1.33
CA VAL A 91 -25.13 4.00 2.65
C VAL A 91 -25.22 5.22 3.57
N ASN A 92 -26.27 5.26 4.39
CA ASN A 92 -26.51 6.32 5.37
C ASN A 92 -25.85 6.05 6.74
N THR A 93 -25.14 4.91 6.87
CA THR A 93 -24.45 4.50 8.10
C THR A 93 -23.04 5.06 8.22
N ILE A 94 -22.55 5.78 7.20
CA ILE A 94 -21.21 6.38 7.18
C ILE A 94 -21.36 7.90 7.11
N ASP A 95 -20.69 8.59 8.04
CA ASP A 95 -20.46 10.03 7.91
C ASP A 95 -19.41 10.28 6.81
N TRP A 96 -19.90 10.58 5.61
CA TRP A 96 -19.05 10.82 4.45
C TRP A 96 -18.20 12.10 4.54
N SER A 97 -18.48 12.98 5.50
CA SER A 97 -17.67 14.18 5.75
C SER A 97 -16.39 13.87 6.54
N ASN A 98 -16.31 12.71 7.20
CA ASN A 98 -15.20 12.32 8.08
C ASN A 98 -14.80 10.84 7.95
N VAL A 99 -14.62 10.37 6.71
CA VAL A 99 -14.33 8.95 6.44
C VAL A 99 -12.92 8.53 6.89
N GLY A 100 -11.92 9.42 6.72
CA GLY A 100 -10.51 9.13 6.99
C GLY A 100 -9.95 7.91 6.22
N PHE A 101 -8.85 7.33 6.70
CA PHE A 101 -8.29 6.04 6.23
C PHE A 101 -8.44 4.94 7.29
N LYS A 102 -9.61 4.87 7.94
CA LYS A 102 -9.91 3.84 8.95
C LYS A 102 -10.46 2.58 8.28
N VAL A 103 -10.10 1.40 8.78
CA VAL A 103 -10.68 0.12 8.33
C VAL A 103 -12.18 0.12 8.64
N ARG A 104 -13.02 -0.16 7.64
CA ARG A 104 -14.48 -0.21 7.74
C ARG A 104 -14.98 -1.47 7.06
N GLU A 105 -15.91 -2.16 7.71
CA GLU A 105 -16.54 -3.34 7.14
C GLU A 105 -17.43 -2.95 5.95
N VAL A 106 -17.35 -3.77 4.90
CA VAL A 106 -18.16 -3.70 3.68
C VAL A 106 -18.86 -5.07 3.51
N ASN A 107 -19.59 -5.30 2.42
CA ASN A 107 -20.33 -6.55 2.23
C ASN A 107 -19.42 -7.78 2.13
N GLY A 108 -18.18 -7.64 1.64
CA GLY A 108 -17.23 -8.73 1.45
C GLY A 108 -16.19 -8.45 0.38
N HIS A 109 -15.45 -9.49 -0.02
CA HIS A 109 -14.39 -9.44 -1.03
C HIS A 109 -14.54 -10.51 -2.11
N ILE A 110 -13.70 -10.43 -3.14
CA ILE A 110 -13.64 -11.41 -4.23
C ILE A 110 -12.40 -12.28 -4.07
N GLU A 111 -12.52 -13.58 -4.35
CA GLU A 111 -11.42 -14.55 -4.37
C GLU A 111 -11.40 -15.36 -5.67
N SER A 112 -10.20 -15.75 -6.08
CA SER A 112 -9.95 -16.80 -7.08
C SER A 112 -8.69 -17.56 -6.68
N THR A 113 -8.73 -18.89 -6.79
CA THR A 113 -7.62 -19.76 -6.42
C THR A 113 -6.97 -20.32 -7.69
N TYR A 114 -5.65 -20.30 -7.73
CA TYR A 114 -4.87 -21.01 -8.74
C TYR A 114 -4.43 -22.37 -8.21
N SER A 115 -4.57 -23.40 -9.04
CA SER A 115 -4.07 -24.75 -8.75
C SER A 115 -2.92 -25.07 -9.70
N VAL A 116 -1.77 -25.45 -9.15
CA VAL A 116 -0.59 -25.85 -9.94
C VAL A 116 -0.88 -27.12 -10.74
N SER A 117 -1.58 -28.09 -10.15
CA SER A 117 -1.91 -29.36 -10.80
C SER A 117 -2.82 -29.20 -12.04
N THR A 118 -3.69 -28.19 -12.05
CA THR A 118 -4.57 -27.90 -13.19
C THR A 118 -4.06 -26.78 -14.11
N GLY A 119 -3.13 -25.97 -13.60
CA GLY A 119 -2.61 -24.79 -14.29
C GLY A 119 -3.63 -23.66 -14.45
N LYS A 120 -4.72 -23.64 -13.68
CA LYS A 120 -5.88 -22.77 -13.90
C LYS A 120 -6.28 -22.00 -12.63
N TRP A 121 -6.81 -20.79 -12.87
CA TRP A 121 -7.56 -20.00 -11.91
C TRP A 121 -9.01 -20.48 -11.85
N THR A 122 -9.60 -20.54 -10.66
CA THR A 122 -11.03 -20.83 -10.48
C THR A 122 -11.88 -19.62 -10.89
N PRO A 123 -13.18 -19.82 -11.19
CA PRO A 123 -14.13 -18.72 -11.30
C PRO A 123 -14.09 -17.82 -10.06
N LEU A 124 -14.42 -16.54 -10.27
CA LEU A 124 -14.49 -15.54 -9.19
C LEU A 124 -15.56 -15.94 -8.18
N LYS A 125 -15.19 -15.87 -6.89
CA LYS A 125 -16.08 -16.14 -5.78
C LYS A 125 -16.26 -14.90 -4.92
N PHE A 126 -17.49 -14.58 -4.53
CA PHE A 126 -17.76 -13.60 -3.48
C PHE A 126 -17.72 -14.25 -2.10
N VAL A 127 -17.05 -13.60 -1.17
CA VAL A 127 -16.91 -14.03 0.23
C VAL A 127 -17.43 -12.93 1.13
N ALA A 128 -18.55 -13.18 1.79
CA ALA A 128 -19.20 -12.27 2.73
C ALA A 128 -18.58 -12.36 4.14
N ASP A 129 -17.27 -12.21 4.22
CA ASP A 129 -16.47 -12.29 5.44
C ASP A 129 -15.24 -11.37 5.27
N PRO A 130 -14.88 -10.50 6.23
CA PRO A 130 -13.68 -9.68 6.11
C PRO A 130 -12.37 -10.49 6.15
N PHE A 131 -12.42 -11.75 6.59
CA PHE A 131 -11.26 -12.62 6.74
C PHE A 131 -11.04 -13.52 5.50
N MET A 132 -9.77 -13.76 5.18
CA MET A 132 -9.36 -14.75 4.19
C MET A 132 -8.68 -15.92 4.91
N ARG A 133 -9.07 -17.14 4.57
CA ARG A 133 -8.47 -18.36 5.13
C ARG A 133 -7.21 -18.73 4.34
N ILE A 134 -6.06 -18.70 4.99
CA ILE A 134 -4.76 -19.10 4.44
C ILE A 134 -4.09 -20.14 5.34
N HIS A 135 -3.34 -21.08 4.78
CA HIS A 135 -2.65 -22.08 5.57
C HIS A 135 -1.52 -21.44 6.41
N GLY A 136 -1.36 -21.81 7.69
CA GLY A 136 -0.33 -21.19 8.56
C GLY A 136 1.11 -21.39 8.07
N MET A 137 1.37 -22.49 7.36
CA MET A 137 2.66 -22.79 6.71
C MET A 137 2.75 -22.24 5.27
N ALA A 138 1.94 -21.26 4.90
CA ALA A 138 1.96 -20.69 3.56
C ALA A 138 3.20 -19.81 3.32
N PRO A 139 3.85 -19.87 2.14
CA PRO A 139 4.99 -19.01 1.80
C PRO A 139 4.68 -17.51 1.89
N ALA A 140 3.42 -17.10 1.64
CA ALA A 140 3.01 -15.71 1.84
C ALA A 140 3.25 -15.21 3.28
N LEU A 141 3.02 -16.07 4.28
CA LEU A 141 3.18 -15.73 5.70
C LEU A 141 4.63 -15.87 6.18
N ASN A 142 5.38 -16.83 5.61
CA ASN A 142 6.67 -17.25 6.15
C ASN A 142 7.87 -16.72 5.34
N TYR A 143 7.71 -16.52 4.03
CA TYR A 143 8.80 -16.17 3.09
C TYR A 143 8.51 -14.92 2.25
N GLY A 144 7.42 -14.21 2.55
CA GLY A 144 7.06 -12.98 1.85
C GLY A 144 6.64 -13.18 0.39
N GLN A 145 6.21 -14.40 0.00
CA GLN A 145 5.68 -14.68 -1.34
C GLN A 145 4.28 -14.09 -1.50
N GLN A 146 4.23 -12.77 -1.61
CA GLN A 146 3.01 -11.99 -1.80
C GLN A 146 3.26 -10.75 -2.65
N ALA A 147 2.24 -10.36 -3.42
CA ALA A 147 2.21 -9.13 -4.20
C ALA A 147 0.85 -8.46 -4.02
N TYR A 148 0.79 -7.15 -4.20
CA TYR A 148 -0.47 -6.42 -4.05
C TYR A 148 -0.55 -5.19 -4.94
N GLU A 149 -1.78 -4.69 -5.11
CA GLU A 149 -2.08 -3.49 -5.86
C GLU A 149 -2.90 -2.48 -5.07
N GLY A 150 -3.05 -1.29 -5.65
CA GLY A 150 -3.81 -0.21 -5.05
C GLY A 150 -4.38 0.74 -6.10
N LEU A 151 -5.71 0.79 -6.17
CA LEU A 151 -6.47 1.61 -7.11
C LEU A 151 -7.75 2.14 -6.43
N LYS A 152 -8.51 2.99 -7.14
CA LYS A 152 -9.68 3.67 -6.59
C LYS A 152 -10.87 3.63 -7.53
N ALA A 153 -12.06 3.52 -6.95
CA ALA A 153 -13.33 3.74 -7.60
C ALA A 153 -13.99 5.03 -7.10
N PHE A 154 -14.66 5.73 -8.02
CA PHE A 154 -15.31 7.00 -7.77
C PHE A 154 -16.72 7.00 -8.37
N ARG A 155 -17.66 7.69 -7.71
CA ARG A 155 -18.92 8.09 -8.33
C ARG A 155 -18.69 9.28 -9.25
N ALA A 156 -19.31 9.25 -10.42
CA ALA A 156 -19.35 10.38 -11.34
C ALA A 156 -20.44 11.40 -10.93
N PRO A 157 -20.51 12.59 -11.57
CA PRO A 157 -21.50 13.60 -11.24
C PRO A 157 -22.94 13.05 -11.25
N GLY A 158 -23.69 13.34 -10.18
CA GLY A 158 -25.05 12.87 -9.98
C GLY A 158 -25.18 11.41 -9.50
N ASP A 159 -24.06 10.76 -9.13
CA ASP A 159 -23.99 9.44 -8.51
C ASP A 159 -24.57 8.28 -9.34
N LYS A 160 -24.83 8.51 -10.63
CA LYS A 160 -25.46 7.54 -11.54
C LYS A 160 -24.50 6.50 -12.12
N THR A 161 -23.19 6.72 -11.99
CA THR A 161 -22.17 5.79 -12.50
C THR A 161 -21.00 5.71 -11.54
N ILE A 162 -20.33 4.55 -11.52
CA ILE A 162 -19.09 4.31 -10.79
C ILE A 162 -18.01 3.94 -11.78
N ASN A 163 -16.83 4.54 -11.64
CA ASN A 163 -15.67 4.28 -12.49
C ASN A 163 -14.46 3.87 -11.66
N ILE A 164 -13.68 2.91 -12.16
CA ILE A 164 -12.37 2.52 -11.64
C ILE A 164 -11.30 3.18 -12.50
N PHE A 165 -10.34 3.86 -11.87
CA PHE A 165 -9.28 4.55 -12.60
C PHE A 165 -8.11 3.62 -12.95
N ARG A 166 -7.85 3.46 -14.24
CA ARG A 166 -6.72 2.71 -14.87
C ARG A 166 -6.43 1.31 -14.30
N PRO A 167 -7.44 0.47 -14.02
CA PRO A 167 -7.22 -0.87 -13.48
C PRO A 167 -6.38 -1.76 -14.42
N ASP A 168 -6.34 -1.47 -15.72
CA ASP A 168 -5.50 -2.14 -16.72
C ASP A 168 -4.00 -2.03 -16.38
N LYS A 169 -3.54 -0.84 -15.97
CA LYS A 169 -2.13 -0.64 -15.59
C LYS A 169 -1.78 -1.34 -14.28
N ASN A 170 -2.72 -1.40 -13.34
CA ASN A 170 -2.55 -2.17 -12.11
C ASN A 170 -2.47 -3.68 -12.41
N ALA A 171 -3.25 -4.20 -13.35
CA ALA A 171 -3.20 -5.60 -13.75
C ALA A 171 -1.80 -6.00 -14.28
N VAL A 172 -1.26 -5.22 -15.22
CA VAL A 172 0.08 -5.44 -15.79
C VAL A 172 1.16 -5.38 -14.70
N ARG A 173 1.07 -4.42 -13.76
CA ARG A 173 2.05 -4.30 -12.68
C ARG A 173 1.95 -5.42 -11.64
N LEU A 174 0.74 -5.95 -11.38
CA LEU A 174 0.59 -7.12 -10.54
C LEU A 174 1.22 -8.36 -11.19
N GLN A 175 1.06 -8.55 -12.51
CA GLN A 175 1.72 -9.65 -13.22
C GLN A 175 3.24 -9.54 -13.13
N HIS A 176 3.79 -8.35 -13.34
CA HIS A 176 5.22 -8.11 -13.16
C HIS A 176 5.66 -8.43 -11.73
N SER A 177 4.90 -8.00 -10.72
CA SER A 177 5.19 -8.31 -9.32
C SER A 177 5.11 -9.82 -9.04
N ALA A 178 4.15 -10.52 -9.63
CA ALA A 178 4.01 -11.97 -9.52
C ALA A 178 5.24 -12.70 -10.09
N ASP A 179 5.75 -12.27 -11.25
CA ASP A 179 6.96 -12.84 -11.83
C ASP A 179 8.17 -12.69 -10.89
N VAL A 180 8.36 -11.49 -10.31
CA VAL A 180 9.48 -11.19 -9.41
C VAL A 180 9.50 -12.06 -8.16
N VAL A 181 8.33 -12.45 -7.62
CA VAL A 181 8.22 -13.36 -6.47
C VAL A 181 7.74 -14.77 -6.82
N SER A 182 7.96 -15.19 -8.08
CA SER A 182 7.73 -16.58 -8.52
C SER A 182 6.29 -17.09 -8.28
N MET A 183 5.30 -16.27 -8.61
CA MET A 183 3.88 -16.60 -8.53
C MET A 183 3.25 -16.65 -9.94
N PRO A 184 2.19 -17.45 -10.14
CA PRO A 184 1.46 -17.44 -11.41
C PRO A 184 0.85 -16.06 -11.68
N ARG A 185 0.93 -15.62 -12.93
CA ARG A 185 0.28 -14.38 -13.36
C ARG A 185 -1.25 -14.50 -13.22
N VAL A 186 -1.87 -13.47 -12.66
CA VAL A 186 -3.32 -13.27 -12.74
C VAL A 186 -3.62 -12.71 -14.14
N PRO A 187 -4.45 -13.37 -14.96
CA PRO A 187 -4.86 -12.83 -16.26
C PRO A 187 -5.46 -11.43 -16.12
N GLU A 188 -5.17 -10.53 -17.06
CA GLU A 188 -5.62 -9.13 -16.97
C GLU A 188 -7.15 -9.02 -16.95
N ASP A 189 -7.84 -9.81 -17.77
CA ASP A 189 -9.29 -9.91 -17.81
C ASP A 189 -9.88 -10.40 -16.48
N LEU A 190 -9.26 -11.42 -15.86
CA LEU A 190 -9.65 -11.91 -14.53
C LEU A 190 -9.46 -10.83 -13.46
N PHE A 191 -8.34 -10.11 -13.49
CA PHE A 191 -8.05 -9.00 -12.57
C PHE A 191 -9.11 -7.89 -12.71
N LEU A 192 -9.37 -7.45 -13.94
CA LEU A 192 -10.35 -6.40 -14.24
C LEU A 192 -11.75 -6.82 -13.78
N ALA A 193 -12.16 -8.06 -14.08
CA ALA A 193 -13.44 -8.60 -13.66
C ALA A 193 -13.55 -8.67 -12.13
N ALA A 194 -12.51 -9.09 -11.42
CA ALA A 194 -12.50 -9.15 -9.97
C ALA A 194 -12.61 -7.75 -9.33
N CYS A 195 -11.89 -6.75 -9.85
CA CYS A 195 -12.01 -5.37 -9.37
C CYS A 195 -13.42 -4.80 -9.59
N LYS A 196 -14.01 -5.01 -10.77
CA LYS A 196 -15.37 -4.55 -11.05
C LYS A 196 -16.41 -5.26 -10.20
N ALA A 197 -16.31 -6.57 -10.04
CA ALA A 197 -17.20 -7.35 -9.18
C ALA A 197 -17.13 -6.90 -7.72
N ALA A 198 -15.92 -6.70 -7.18
CA ALA A 198 -15.72 -6.23 -5.82
C ALA A 198 -16.36 -4.86 -5.58
N VAL A 199 -16.22 -3.94 -6.54
CA VAL A 199 -16.87 -2.61 -6.47
C VAL A 199 -18.39 -2.71 -6.65
N SER A 200 -18.86 -3.51 -7.60
CA SER A 200 -20.30 -3.68 -7.87
C SER A 200 -21.05 -4.23 -6.66
N LEU A 201 -20.51 -5.27 -6.02
CA LEU A 201 -21.14 -5.92 -4.86
C LEU A 201 -21.03 -5.08 -3.58
N ASN A 202 -20.17 -4.07 -3.58
CA ASN A 202 -20.02 -3.11 -2.49
C ASN A 202 -20.47 -1.69 -2.92
N ALA A 203 -21.26 -1.53 -3.98
CA ALA A 203 -21.50 -0.23 -4.61
C ALA A 203 -22.09 0.83 -3.66
N GLY A 204 -22.91 0.43 -2.67
CA GLY A 204 -23.44 1.32 -1.63
C GLY A 204 -22.35 1.96 -0.75
N TYR A 205 -21.16 1.36 -0.68
CA TYR A 205 -20.00 1.88 0.06
C TYR A 205 -19.10 2.77 -0.79
N VAL A 206 -19.40 3.00 -2.08
CA VAL A 206 -18.67 3.99 -2.88
C VAL A 206 -19.14 5.38 -2.45
N PRO A 207 -18.24 6.27 -1.98
CA PRO A 207 -18.63 7.57 -1.45
C PRO A 207 -19.43 8.43 -2.44
N PRO A 208 -20.32 9.31 -1.96
CA PRO A 208 -21.01 10.30 -2.77
C PRO A 208 -20.03 11.18 -3.57
N HIS A 209 -20.40 11.55 -4.79
CA HIS A 209 -19.54 12.31 -5.70
C HIS A 209 -19.08 13.66 -5.13
N GLU A 210 -19.97 14.38 -4.44
CA GLU A 210 -19.72 15.72 -3.90
C GLU A 210 -18.61 15.74 -2.85
N THR A 211 -18.39 14.62 -2.16
CA THR A 211 -17.34 14.49 -1.14
C THR A 211 -15.95 14.47 -1.76
N GLY A 212 -15.82 14.06 -3.03
CA GLY A 212 -14.53 13.79 -3.68
C GLY A 212 -13.76 12.59 -3.09
N ALA A 213 -14.36 11.87 -2.13
CA ALA A 213 -13.79 10.67 -1.54
C ALA A 213 -13.86 9.48 -2.51
N ALA A 214 -13.21 8.37 -2.16
CA ALA A 214 -13.09 7.21 -3.04
C ALA A 214 -13.28 5.90 -2.29
N MET A 215 -13.72 4.87 -2.99
CA MET A 215 -13.52 3.50 -2.54
C MET A 215 -12.13 3.06 -2.97
N TYR A 216 -11.27 2.71 -2.02
CA TYR A 216 -9.99 2.09 -2.30
C TYR A 216 -10.18 0.60 -2.57
N ILE A 217 -9.51 0.10 -3.60
CA ILE A 217 -9.52 -1.30 -4.02
C ILE A 217 -8.12 -1.87 -3.78
N ARG A 218 -8.06 -3.03 -3.14
CA ARG A 218 -6.83 -3.72 -2.71
C ARG A 218 -6.80 -5.14 -3.28
N PRO A 219 -6.33 -5.32 -4.53
CA PRO A 219 -5.99 -6.63 -5.06
C PRO A 219 -4.73 -7.17 -4.37
N GLN A 220 -4.70 -8.45 -4.04
CA GLN A 220 -3.62 -9.13 -3.34
C GLN A 220 -3.45 -10.54 -3.90
N LEU A 221 -2.20 -11.00 -3.97
CA LEU A 221 -1.83 -12.31 -4.49
C LEU A 221 -0.89 -12.99 -3.49
N TYR A 222 -1.20 -14.25 -3.17
CA TYR A 222 -0.56 -15.01 -2.09
C TYR A 222 -0.18 -16.42 -2.53
N GLY A 223 1.04 -16.87 -2.25
CA GLY A 223 1.31 -18.32 -2.16
C GLY A 223 0.63 -18.89 -0.93
N SER A 224 -0.40 -19.72 -1.10
CA SER A 224 -1.47 -19.90 -0.10
C SER A 224 -1.56 -21.28 0.57
N SER A 225 -1.02 -22.34 -0.05
CA SER A 225 -1.01 -23.69 0.55
C SER A 225 0.24 -23.97 1.38
N ALA A 226 0.20 -25.07 2.14
CA ALA A 226 1.28 -25.49 3.03
C ALA A 226 2.57 -25.79 2.26
N GLN A 227 3.65 -25.05 2.54
CA GLN A 227 4.93 -25.27 1.87
C GLN A 227 6.08 -24.68 2.71
N LEU A 228 6.91 -25.55 3.29
CA LEU A 228 8.09 -25.16 4.10
C LEU A 228 9.40 -25.24 3.33
N GLY A 229 9.48 -26.09 2.30
CA GLY A 229 10.65 -26.12 1.41
C GLY A 229 10.70 -24.86 0.54
N LEU A 230 11.90 -24.47 0.10
CA LEU A 230 12.10 -23.34 -0.82
C LEU A 230 11.79 -23.76 -2.26
N ASN A 231 10.52 -24.08 -2.51
CA ASN A 231 9.97 -24.42 -3.83
C ASN A 231 8.52 -23.90 -3.91
N PRO A 232 7.94 -23.77 -5.12
CA PRO A 232 6.58 -23.27 -5.29
C PRO A 232 5.54 -24.06 -4.49
N PRO A 233 4.54 -23.40 -3.85
CA PRO A 233 3.38 -24.07 -3.26
C PRO A 233 2.42 -24.61 -4.33
N GLU A 234 1.54 -25.53 -3.95
CA GLU A 234 0.54 -26.14 -4.87
C GLU A 234 -0.63 -25.21 -5.22
N GLU A 235 -0.86 -24.17 -4.41
CA GLU A 235 -1.97 -23.24 -4.57
C GLU A 235 -1.56 -21.80 -4.30
N TYR A 236 -2.24 -20.88 -5.01
CA TYR A 236 -2.14 -19.45 -4.81
C TYR A 236 -3.53 -18.83 -4.73
N ILE A 237 -3.71 -17.79 -3.94
CA ILE A 237 -4.98 -17.05 -3.84
C ILE A 237 -4.78 -15.63 -4.39
N PHE A 238 -5.66 -15.24 -5.30
CA PHE A 238 -5.88 -13.86 -5.70
C PHE A 238 -7.16 -13.35 -5.02
N ALA A 239 -7.05 -12.27 -4.25
CA ALA A 239 -8.18 -11.66 -3.55
C ALA A 239 -8.29 -10.17 -3.85
N VAL A 240 -9.50 -9.62 -3.88
CA VAL A 240 -9.76 -8.18 -4.06
C VAL A 240 -10.65 -7.67 -2.94
N PHE A 241 -10.04 -6.94 -2.01
CA PHE A 241 -10.73 -6.23 -0.94
C PHE A 241 -11.07 -4.80 -1.36
N VAL A 242 -12.10 -4.23 -0.75
CA VAL A 242 -12.47 -2.82 -0.95
C VAL A 242 -12.78 -2.14 0.37
N ILE A 243 -12.58 -0.83 0.40
CA ILE A 243 -12.85 -0.03 1.58
C ILE A 243 -13.14 1.44 1.22
N PRO A 244 -14.16 2.10 1.77
CA PRO A 244 -14.32 3.54 1.63
C PRO A 244 -13.17 4.29 2.29
N THR A 245 -12.60 5.26 1.58
CA THR A 245 -11.53 6.13 2.05
C THR A 245 -11.89 7.58 1.83
N GLY A 246 -11.61 8.43 2.81
CA GLY A 246 -11.82 9.87 2.72
C GLY A 246 -10.90 10.55 1.72
N VAL A 247 -11.13 11.84 1.53
CA VAL A 247 -10.21 12.68 0.77
C VAL A 247 -8.91 12.78 1.55
N TYR A 248 -7.81 12.32 0.96
CA TYR A 248 -6.51 12.71 1.46
C TYR A 248 -6.35 14.21 1.15
N HIS A 249 -6.33 15.05 2.18
CA HIS A 249 -6.09 16.50 2.08
C HIS A 249 -4.61 16.80 1.73
N GLY A 250 -4.04 16.04 0.80
CA GLY A 250 -2.63 16.03 0.41
C GLY A 250 -2.18 17.25 -0.40
N THR A 251 -2.86 18.39 -0.29
CA THR A 251 -2.35 19.65 -0.81
C THR A 251 -1.43 20.35 0.18
N HIS A 252 -1.39 19.93 1.45
CA HIS A 252 -0.45 20.48 2.42
C HIS A 252 0.98 20.02 2.12
N PRO A 253 1.93 20.95 1.90
CA PRO A 253 3.32 20.63 1.65
C PRO A 253 3.98 19.93 2.83
N VAL A 254 4.65 18.82 2.57
CA VAL A 254 5.36 18.03 3.59
C VAL A 254 6.87 18.17 3.48
N LYS A 255 7.57 18.04 4.61
CA LYS A 255 9.03 17.94 4.65
C LYS A 255 9.45 16.50 4.38
N ALA A 256 10.48 16.30 3.57
CA ALA A 256 11.03 15.00 3.23
C ALA A 256 12.43 14.81 3.82
N LEU A 257 12.74 13.58 4.26
CA LEU A 257 14.07 13.20 4.72
C LEU A 257 14.66 12.12 3.82
N ILE A 258 15.89 12.32 3.33
CA ILE A 258 16.67 11.28 2.66
C ILE A 258 17.20 10.27 3.69
N LEU A 259 17.05 8.99 3.40
CA LEU A 259 17.54 7.89 4.23
C LEU A 259 18.88 7.36 3.71
N ASP A 260 20.00 7.82 4.27
CA ASP A 260 21.34 7.30 3.93
C ASP A 260 21.72 6.05 4.76
N ASP A 261 21.04 5.79 5.89
CA ASP A 261 21.32 4.64 6.77
C ASP A 261 20.46 3.40 6.45
N PHE A 262 19.69 3.46 5.36
CA PHE A 262 18.79 2.38 4.96
C PHE A 262 18.43 2.43 3.48
N ASP A 263 18.59 1.28 2.82
CA ASP A 263 18.13 1.05 1.46
C ASP A 263 16.78 0.34 1.46
N ARG A 264 15.80 0.91 0.74
CA ARG A 264 14.50 0.24 0.52
C ARG A 264 14.63 -1.05 -0.27
N ALA A 265 15.54 -1.07 -1.25
CA ALA A 265 15.71 -2.19 -2.16
C ALA A 265 17.16 -2.28 -2.63
N ALA A 266 17.70 -3.49 -2.72
CA ALA A 266 19.01 -3.71 -3.33
C ALA A 266 18.96 -3.46 -4.86
N PRO A 267 20.10 -3.15 -5.51
CA PRO A 267 20.16 -2.80 -6.94
C PRO A 267 19.63 -3.88 -7.89
N ASN A 268 19.79 -5.16 -7.52
CA ASN A 268 19.25 -6.32 -8.24
C ASN A 268 18.21 -7.05 -7.37
N GLY A 269 17.49 -6.30 -6.53
CA GLY A 269 16.48 -6.81 -5.62
C GLY A 269 15.06 -6.65 -6.18
N THR A 270 14.09 -6.61 -5.28
CA THR A 270 12.65 -6.64 -5.60
C THR A 270 12.01 -5.25 -5.70
N GLY A 271 12.79 -4.17 -5.65
CA GLY A 271 12.27 -2.80 -5.50
C GLY A 271 11.28 -2.35 -6.58
N HIS A 272 11.46 -2.85 -7.80
CA HIS A 272 10.61 -2.60 -8.96
C HIS A 272 9.26 -3.34 -8.94
N ALA A 273 9.08 -4.29 -8.02
CA ALA A 273 7.83 -5.00 -7.78
C ALA A 273 7.08 -4.46 -6.55
N LYS A 274 5.74 -4.58 -6.57
CA LYS A 274 4.88 -4.14 -5.46
C LYS A 274 4.64 -5.27 -4.46
N VAL A 275 5.69 -5.60 -3.71
CA VAL A 275 5.73 -6.72 -2.76
C VAL A 275 5.95 -6.25 -1.33
N GLY A 276 5.38 -6.94 -0.34
CA GLY A 276 5.42 -6.52 1.06
C GLY A 276 6.83 -6.36 1.65
N GLY A 277 7.80 -7.15 1.15
CA GLY A 277 9.21 -7.09 1.56
C GLY A 277 9.87 -5.73 1.34
N ASN A 278 9.38 -4.93 0.39
CA ASN A 278 9.91 -3.58 0.14
C ASN A 278 9.32 -2.51 1.08
N TYR A 279 8.27 -2.84 1.85
CA TYR A 279 7.53 -1.88 2.68
C TYR A 279 7.77 -2.10 4.17
N ALA A 280 7.73 -3.37 4.64
CA ALA A 280 7.86 -3.67 6.05
C ALA A 280 9.16 -3.14 6.70
N PRO A 281 10.35 -3.24 6.06
CA PRO A 281 11.59 -2.74 6.65
C PRO A 281 11.64 -1.21 6.79
N VAL A 282 10.86 -0.49 5.98
CA VAL A 282 10.86 0.98 5.89
C VAL A 282 10.16 1.64 7.10
N LEU A 283 9.24 0.91 7.74
CA LEU A 283 8.34 1.46 8.76
C LEU A 283 9.07 2.16 9.90
N ARG A 284 10.07 1.51 10.50
CA ARG A 284 10.84 2.09 11.62
C ARG A 284 11.58 3.38 11.26
N PHE A 285 12.06 3.48 10.02
CA PHE A 285 12.77 4.68 9.54
C PHE A 285 11.81 5.82 9.25
N SER A 286 10.64 5.49 8.67
CA SER A 286 9.57 6.47 8.45
C SER A 286 8.98 6.98 9.76
N ASP A 287 8.83 6.12 10.77
CA ASP A 287 8.35 6.54 12.10
C ASP A 287 9.35 7.46 12.79
N ARG A 288 10.65 7.13 12.73
CA ARG A 288 11.72 8.02 13.21
C ARG A 288 11.65 9.39 12.52
N ALA A 289 11.60 9.40 11.19
CA ALA A 289 11.52 10.64 10.40
C ALA A 289 10.27 11.46 10.74
N ARG A 290 9.12 10.80 10.91
CA ARG A 290 7.85 11.46 11.31
C ARG A 290 7.94 12.12 12.68
N ASN A 291 8.55 11.45 13.66
CA ASN A 291 8.76 12.00 15.00
C ASN A 291 9.69 13.22 15.00
N GLU A 292 10.50 13.38 13.96
CA GLU A 292 11.37 14.55 13.74
C GLU A 292 10.72 15.64 12.87
N GLY A 293 9.47 15.46 12.45
CA GLY A 293 8.73 16.44 11.64
C GLY A 293 8.82 16.26 10.13
N TYR A 294 9.39 15.15 9.65
CA TYR A 294 9.40 14.79 8.23
C TYR A 294 8.21 13.90 7.88
N GLY A 295 7.30 14.40 7.03
CA GLY A 295 6.08 13.70 6.66
C GLY A 295 6.30 12.53 5.70
N ILE A 296 7.43 12.52 4.99
CA ILE A 296 7.77 11.49 4.01
C ILE A 296 9.28 11.25 3.97
N THR A 297 9.68 10.07 3.49
CA THR A 297 11.09 9.67 3.34
C THR A 297 11.41 9.42 1.87
N LEU A 298 12.61 9.81 1.46
CA LEU A 298 13.14 9.71 0.10
C LEU A 298 14.31 8.74 0.05
N HIS A 299 14.33 7.85 -0.93
CA HIS A 299 15.42 6.90 -1.17
C HIS A 299 16.25 7.36 -2.36
N LEU A 300 17.56 7.13 -2.26
CA LEU A 300 18.51 7.28 -3.35
C LEU A 300 18.90 5.90 -3.88
N ASP A 301 19.58 5.86 -5.02
CA ASP A 301 20.12 4.60 -5.53
C ASP A 301 21.05 3.94 -4.51
N SER A 302 20.85 2.65 -4.24
CA SER A 302 21.58 1.92 -3.20
C SER A 302 23.04 1.58 -3.55
N VAL A 303 23.56 2.04 -4.69
CA VAL A 303 24.97 1.80 -5.07
C VAL A 303 25.84 2.98 -4.68
N LYS A 304 25.42 4.18 -5.06
CA LYS A 304 26.23 5.39 -4.93
C LYS A 304 25.55 6.49 -4.14
N HIS A 305 24.23 6.44 -3.95
CA HIS A 305 23.43 7.50 -3.35
C HIS A 305 23.61 8.83 -4.10
N GLU A 306 23.60 8.76 -5.44
CA GLU A 306 23.80 9.88 -6.37
C GLU A 306 22.58 10.14 -7.26
N GLU A 307 21.67 9.17 -7.41
CA GLU A 307 20.44 9.27 -8.19
C GLU A 307 19.21 9.13 -7.28
N ILE A 308 18.14 9.85 -7.62
CA ILE A 308 16.88 9.77 -6.90
C ILE A 308 16.15 8.51 -7.33
N ASP A 309 15.75 7.67 -6.37
CA ASP A 309 14.90 6.51 -6.62
C ASP A 309 13.42 6.86 -6.45
N GLU A 310 12.90 6.84 -5.23
CA GLU A 310 11.48 7.14 -4.97
C GLU A 310 11.25 7.61 -3.54
N PHE A 311 10.11 8.25 -3.29
CA PHE A 311 9.62 8.36 -1.93
C PHE A 311 9.13 6.99 -1.47
N SER A 312 9.25 6.67 -0.19
CA SER A 312 8.98 5.32 0.38
C SER A 312 7.70 4.62 -0.09
N THR A 313 6.66 5.38 -0.44
CA THR A 313 5.36 4.86 -0.87
C THR A 313 4.83 5.49 -2.16
N SER A 314 5.63 6.29 -2.86
CA SER A 314 5.20 7.11 -4.00
C SER A 314 6.37 7.49 -4.92
N GLY A 315 6.06 7.64 -6.21
CA GLY A 315 7.07 8.08 -7.19
C GLY A 315 7.49 9.54 -6.96
N PHE A 316 8.68 9.89 -7.41
CA PHE A 316 9.16 11.27 -7.41
C PHE A 316 8.82 11.97 -8.74
N ILE A 317 8.41 13.24 -8.67
CA ILE A 317 8.29 14.13 -9.83
C ILE A 317 8.93 15.48 -9.46
N GLY A 318 9.95 15.88 -10.22
CA GLY A 318 10.53 17.22 -10.18
C GLY A 318 10.04 18.06 -11.35
N VAL A 319 9.94 19.36 -11.15
CA VAL A 319 9.51 20.31 -12.18
C VAL A 319 10.62 21.31 -12.43
N LYS A 320 11.08 21.40 -13.69
CA LYS A 320 11.93 22.49 -14.17
C LYS A 320 11.05 23.50 -14.88
N LYS A 321 11.20 24.79 -14.54
CA LYS A 321 10.45 25.90 -15.15
C LYS A 321 11.42 26.98 -15.63
N GLU A 322 11.41 27.25 -16.92
CA GLU A 322 12.23 28.29 -17.57
C GLU A 322 11.30 29.22 -18.35
N GLY A 323 10.93 30.35 -17.74
CA GLY A 323 9.86 31.20 -18.26
C GLY A 323 8.52 30.44 -18.30
N GLU A 324 7.97 30.27 -19.50
CA GLU A 324 6.73 29.51 -19.75
C GLU A 324 6.99 28.01 -20.04
N ASP A 325 8.24 27.62 -20.31
CA ASP A 325 8.58 26.24 -20.60
C ASP A 325 8.61 25.41 -19.32
N VAL A 326 7.84 24.33 -19.30
CA VAL A 326 7.75 23.39 -18.18
C VAL A 326 8.21 22.01 -18.61
N THR A 327 9.10 21.42 -17.81
CA THR A 327 9.58 20.04 -17.98
C THR A 327 9.37 19.28 -16.67
N LEU A 328 8.64 18.17 -16.75
CA LEU A 328 8.55 17.21 -15.66
C LEU A 328 9.72 16.23 -15.77
N VAL A 329 10.40 15.98 -14.67
CA VAL A 329 11.49 15.04 -14.59
C VAL A 329 11.11 13.96 -13.59
N VAL A 330 11.23 12.70 -13.99
CA VAL A 330 10.98 11.53 -13.14
C VAL A 330 12.21 10.62 -13.10
N PRO A 331 12.41 9.83 -12.05
CA PRO A 331 13.46 8.82 -11.98
C PRO A 331 13.39 7.79 -13.12
N ASP A 332 14.56 7.31 -13.58
CA ASP A 332 14.70 6.16 -14.49
C ASP A 332 15.37 4.98 -13.78
N SER A 333 14.87 4.69 -12.57
CA SER A 333 15.47 3.68 -11.70
C SER A 333 14.87 2.30 -11.95
N LYS A 334 15.73 1.27 -11.98
CA LYS A 334 15.31 -0.14 -12.01
C LYS A 334 14.96 -0.68 -10.63
N CYS A 335 15.09 0.14 -9.59
CA CYS A 335 14.83 -0.22 -8.21
C CYS A 335 13.48 0.29 -7.70
N VAL A 336 12.67 0.91 -8.57
CA VAL A 336 11.40 1.55 -8.19
C VAL A 336 10.24 1.03 -9.00
N ILE A 337 9.04 1.10 -8.42
CA ILE A 337 7.84 0.63 -9.09
C ILE A 337 7.42 1.58 -10.22
N ASP A 338 6.87 1.02 -11.29
CA ASP A 338 6.20 1.80 -12.34
C ASP A 338 4.91 2.42 -11.78
N SER A 339 5.00 3.67 -11.29
CA SER A 339 3.86 4.36 -10.68
C SER A 339 2.80 4.76 -11.73
N VAL A 340 1.62 4.12 -11.65
CA VAL A 340 0.45 4.48 -12.48
C VAL A 340 0.09 5.96 -12.34
N THR A 341 0.25 6.54 -11.15
CA THR A 341 -0.01 7.96 -10.91
C THR A 341 1.04 8.83 -11.61
N SER A 342 2.33 8.52 -11.48
CA SER A 342 3.40 9.26 -12.17
C SER A 342 3.25 9.18 -13.69
N ASP A 343 2.94 8.00 -14.22
CA ASP A 343 2.63 7.82 -15.65
C ASP A 343 1.45 8.70 -16.10
N SER A 344 0.35 8.69 -15.34
CA SER A 344 -0.83 9.52 -15.64
C SER A 344 -0.49 11.02 -15.66
N ILE A 345 0.32 11.48 -14.70
CA ILE A 345 0.76 12.87 -14.62
C ILE A 345 1.65 13.27 -15.81
N GLN A 346 2.56 12.39 -16.23
CA GLN A 346 3.37 12.62 -17.42
C GLN A 346 2.51 12.73 -18.69
N HIS A 347 1.46 11.90 -18.82
CA HIS A 347 0.50 12.01 -19.92
C HIS A 347 -0.28 13.33 -19.90
N ILE A 348 -0.75 13.76 -18.71
CA ILE A 348 -1.43 15.05 -18.53
C ILE A 348 -0.50 16.21 -18.86
N ALA A 349 0.75 16.19 -18.39
CA ALA A 349 1.75 17.22 -18.70
C ALA A 349 1.96 17.37 -20.21
N ARG A 350 2.13 16.26 -20.92
CA ARG A 350 2.25 16.28 -22.39
C ARG A 350 1.01 16.87 -23.07
N SER A 351 -0.20 16.65 -22.52
CA SER A 351 -1.41 17.28 -23.05
C SER A 351 -1.46 18.80 -22.88
N PHE A 352 -0.66 19.35 -21.96
CA PHE A 352 -0.45 20.79 -21.82
C PHE A 352 0.68 21.34 -22.70
N GLY A 353 1.32 20.48 -23.52
CA GLY A 353 2.50 20.84 -24.29
C GLY A 353 3.81 20.82 -23.50
N TRP A 354 3.80 20.31 -22.26
CA TRP A 354 4.99 20.22 -21.43
C TRP A 354 5.87 19.02 -21.78
N LYS A 355 7.17 19.14 -21.52
CA LYS A 355 8.15 18.07 -21.76
C LYS A 355 8.19 17.10 -20.57
N THR A 356 8.63 15.87 -20.83
CA THR A 356 8.85 14.85 -19.79
C THR A 356 10.20 14.19 -20.00
N GLU A 357 11.03 14.14 -18.96
CA GLU A 357 12.36 13.53 -18.94
C GLU A 357 12.44 12.41 -17.90
N LYS A 358 13.28 11.40 -18.17
CA LYS A 358 13.51 10.25 -17.28
C LYS A 358 14.98 10.19 -16.89
N ARG A 359 15.33 10.79 -15.75
CA ARG A 359 16.62 10.70 -15.01
C ARG A 359 16.67 11.83 -13.98
N ILE A 360 17.05 11.52 -12.74
CA ILE A 360 17.26 12.56 -11.72
C ILE A 360 18.47 12.24 -10.86
N LYS A 361 19.47 13.11 -10.88
CA LYS A 361 20.55 13.07 -9.90
C LYS A 361 20.16 13.81 -8.62
N TYR A 362 20.72 13.39 -7.49
CA TYR A 362 20.67 14.14 -6.24
C TYR A 362 21.15 15.59 -6.44
N SER A 363 22.22 15.78 -7.21
CA SER A 363 22.79 17.10 -7.53
C SER A 363 21.82 18.04 -8.25
N GLU A 364 20.75 17.52 -8.87
CA GLU A 364 19.76 18.32 -9.60
C GLU A 364 18.63 18.83 -8.71
N LEU A 365 18.49 18.35 -7.47
CA LEU A 365 17.40 18.76 -6.57
C LEU A 365 17.23 20.29 -6.47
N PRO A 366 18.30 21.09 -6.33
CA PRO A 366 18.19 22.56 -6.23
C PRO A 366 17.70 23.25 -7.50
N THR A 367 17.69 22.56 -8.65
CA THR A 367 17.27 23.11 -9.94
C THR A 367 15.75 23.03 -10.15
N PHE A 368 15.03 22.24 -9.36
CA PHE A 368 13.58 22.11 -9.49
C PHE A 368 12.86 23.30 -8.86
N SER A 369 11.84 23.81 -9.56
CA SER A 369 10.93 24.84 -9.05
C SER A 369 9.89 24.26 -8.10
N GLU A 370 9.41 23.04 -8.38
CA GLU A 370 8.48 22.29 -7.55
C GLU A 370 8.89 20.81 -7.51
N VAL A 371 8.64 20.14 -6.38
CA VAL A 371 8.77 18.69 -6.24
C VAL A 371 7.48 18.14 -5.64
N MET A 372 7.04 16.98 -6.14
CA MET A 372 5.84 16.31 -5.66
C MET A 372 6.01 14.79 -5.65
N ALA A 373 5.38 14.15 -4.67
CA ALA A 373 5.30 12.70 -4.57
C ALA A 373 4.00 12.20 -5.23
N ALA A 374 4.07 11.16 -6.06
CA ALA A 374 2.96 10.66 -6.87
C ALA A 374 2.55 9.22 -6.53
N GLY A 375 1.33 9.03 -6.05
CA GLY A 375 0.80 7.70 -5.72
C GLY A 375 -0.72 7.66 -5.49
N THR A 376 -1.34 6.49 -5.66
CA THR A 376 -2.80 6.31 -5.63
C THR A 376 -3.48 6.90 -4.39
N ALA A 377 -2.90 6.72 -3.20
CA ALA A 377 -3.53 7.11 -1.93
C ALA A 377 -3.74 8.63 -1.83
N ALA A 378 -2.72 9.41 -2.14
CA ALA A 378 -2.73 10.86 -2.02
C ALA A 378 -2.90 11.61 -3.36
N ALA A 379 -2.87 10.90 -4.50
CA ALA A 379 -2.66 11.43 -5.84
C ALA A 379 -1.31 12.15 -5.94
N LEU A 380 -1.25 13.44 -5.57
CA LEU A 380 -0.01 14.21 -5.47
C LEU A 380 0.14 14.80 -4.08
N VAL A 381 1.35 14.72 -3.54
CA VAL A 381 1.75 15.38 -2.29
C VAL A 381 2.86 16.37 -2.62
N PRO A 382 2.65 17.68 -2.44
CA PRO A 382 3.68 18.68 -2.66
C PRO A 382 4.78 18.56 -1.59
N ILE A 383 6.03 18.73 -2.02
CA ILE A 383 7.19 18.64 -1.14
C ILE A 383 7.67 20.05 -0.83
N ARG A 384 7.62 20.40 0.47
CA ARG A 384 8.09 21.68 0.98
C ARG A 384 9.59 21.79 0.89
N SER A 385 10.27 20.78 1.40
CA SER A 385 11.72 20.69 1.44
C SER A 385 12.19 19.24 1.46
N ILE A 386 13.43 19.02 1.01
CA ILE A 386 14.14 17.75 1.14
C ILE A 386 15.40 18.00 1.95
N THR A 387 15.54 17.27 3.05
CA THR A 387 16.72 17.31 3.92
C THR A 387 17.54 16.02 3.76
N ARG A 388 18.87 16.16 3.68
CA ARG A 388 19.83 15.07 3.74
C ARG A 388 20.78 15.27 4.93
N ARG A 389 21.08 14.20 5.65
CA ARG A 389 22.04 14.21 6.76
C ARG A 389 23.44 13.91 6.21
N ILE A 390 24.11 14.95 5.76
CA ILE A 390 25.40 14.87 5.09
C ILE A 390 26.32 15.98 5.58
N ASP A 391 27.60 15.65 5.80
CA ASP A 391 28.60 16.63 6.19
C ASP A 391 28.97 17.54 5.01
N ALA A 392 29.18 18.83 5.26
CA ALA A 392 29.53 19.81 4.23
C ALA A 392 30.87 19.52 3.54
N SER A 393 31.76 18.73 4.17
CA SER A 393 33.01 18.26 3.57
C SER A 393 32.83 17.06 2.64
N SER A 394 31.65 16.44 2.61
CA SER A 394 31.35 15.33 1.70
C SER A 394 31.39 15.80 0.24
N PRO A 395 32.01 15.05 -0.68
CA PRO A 395 32.01 15.40 -2.11
C PRO A 395 30.62 15.37 -2.74
N GLN A 396 29.65 14.72 -2.09
CA GLN A 396 28.26 14.68 -2.54
C GLN A 396 27.40 15.82 -1.95
N SER A 397 27.93 16.60 -1.00
CA SER A 397 27.22 17.75 -0.44
C SER A 397 27.14 18.89 -1.46
N PHE A 398 26.03 19.62 -1.46
CA PHE A 398 25.89 20.84 -2.26
C PHE A 398 26.91 21.91 -1.87
N ALA A 399 27.38 21.94 -0.63
CA ALA A 399 28.40 22.87 -0.18
C ALA A 399 29.71 22.75 -0.98
N ALA A 400 30.05 21.53 -1.44
CA ALA A 400 31.20 21.29 -2.30
C ALA A 400 31.04 21.89 -3.71
N ALA A 401 29.79 22.11 -4.15
CA ALA A 401 29.46 22.71 -5.46
C ALA A 401 29.30 24.25 -5.42
N GLY A 402 29.40 24.87 -4.24
CA GLY A 402 29.24 26.31 -4.04
C GLY A 402 27.83 26.71 -3.59
N ALA A 403 27.64 28.00 -3.27
CA ALA A 403 26.37 28.51 -2.76
C ALA A 403 25.25 28.40 -3.82
N GLN A 404 24.12 27.81 -3.44
CA GLN A 404 22.92 27.69 -4.25
C GLN A 404 21.74 28.31 -3.51
N GLU A 405 20.92 29.10 -4.21
CA GLU A 405 19.86 29.94 -3.62
C GLU A 405 18.88 29.17 -2.71
N ARG A 406 18.54 27.93 -3.09
CA ARG A 406 17.54 27.09 -2.39
C ARG A 406 18.13 26.17 -1.33
N VAL A 407 19.45 26.15 -1.17
CA VAL A 407 20.14 25.24 -0.27
C VAL A 407 20.51 25.95 1.02
N SER A 408 20.18 25.33 2.14
CA SER A 408 20.59 25.80 3.47
C SER A 408 21.24 24.68 4.28
N SER A 409 22.21 25.05 5.11
CA SER A 409 22.88 24.16 6.08
C SER A 409 22.69 24.71 7.50
N ALA A 410 21.46 25.03 7.85
CA ALA A 410 21.14 25.68 9.13
C ALA A 410 21.48 24.82 10.37
N LYS A 411 21.49 23.49 10.19
CA LYS A 411 21.88 22.52 11.22
C LYS A 411 23.14 21.81 10.78
N ALA A 412 24.13 21.74 11.67
CA ALA A 412 25.40 21.06 11.38
C ALA A 412 25.16 19.59 11.01
N GLY A 413 25.80 19.13 9.94
CA GLY A 413 25.64 17.77 9.41
C GLY A 413 24.35 17.54 8.62
N GLU A 414 23.64 18.61 8.24
CA GLU A 414 22.45 18.55 7.40
C GLU A 414 22.50 19.62 6.30
N GLU A 415 21.95 19.27 5.13
CA GLU A 415 21.62 20.23 4.09
C GLU A 415 20.17 20.05 3.67
N THR A 416 19.50 21.17 3.37
CA THR A 416 18.08 21.21 3.03
C THR A 416 17.87 22.03 1.78
N VAL A 417 17.18 21.44 0.81
CA VAL A 417 16.66 22.13 -0.38
C VAL A 417 15.22 22.52 -0.13
N THR A 418 14.89 23.82 -0.24
CA THR A 418 13.54 24.34 0.00
C THR A 418 12.85 24.77 -1.30
N TYR A 419 11.67 24.22 -1.57
CA TYR A 419 10.85 24.52 -2.75
C TYR A 419 9.71 25.46 -2.42
N ILE A 420 9.08 25.27 -1.25
CA ILE A 420 7.94 26.05 -0.79
C ILE A 420 8.31 26.71 0.55
N PRO A 421 8.26 28.06 0.65
CA PRO A 421 8.61 28.76 1.89
C PRO A 421 7.62 28.45 3.00
N GLU A 422 8.07 28.44 4.27
CA GLU A 422 7.21 28.16 5.44
C GLU A 422 5.96 29.05 5.53
N SER A 423 6.02 30.26 4.98
CA SER A 423 4.87 31.19 4.92
C SER A 423 3.78 30.79 3.92
N GLN A 424 4.07 29.86 3.00
CA GLN A 424 3.12 29.37 2.01
C GLN A 424 2.55 28.04 2.46
N GLU A 425 1.22 27.98 2.63
CA GLU A 425 0.50 26.78 3.05
C GLU A 425 0.09 25.88 1.87
N ASP A 426 -0.01 26.46 0.68
CA ASP A 426 -0.49 25.77 -0.53
C ASP A 426 0.63 25.22 -1.41
N ALA A 427 0.28 24.25 -2.24
CA ALA A 427 1.14 23.73 -3.29
C ALA A 427 1.46 24.80 -4.36
N GLY A 428 2.51 24.58 -5.15
CA GLY A 428 2.78 25.41 -6.33
C GLY A 428 1.76 25.21 -7.45
N ASP A 429 1.68 26.18 -8.35
CA ASP A 429 0.67 26.25 -9.42
C ASP A 429 0.73 25.03 -10.36
N ILE A 430 1.92 24.50 -10.64
CA ILE A 430 2.09 23.35 -11.53
C ILE A 430 1.53 22.10 -10.87
N CYS A 431 1.85 21.86 -9.59
CA CYS A 431 1.27 20.78 -8.79
C CYS A 431 -0.26 20.89 -8.74
N LEU A 432 -0.81 22.09 -8.49
CA LEU A 432 -2.27 22.31 -8.43
C LEU A 432 -2.95 22.03 -9.78
N LYS A 433 -2.36 22.47 -10.89
CA LYS A 433 -2.89 22.24 -12.24
C LYS A 433 -2.89 20.76 -12.61
N LEU A 434 -1.81 20.04 -12.30
CA LEU A 434 -1.71 18.60 -12.52
C LEU A 434 -2.71 17.81 -11.66
N LEU A 435 -2.77 18.13 -10.36
CA LEU A 435 -3.64 17.46 -9.40
C LEU A 435 -5.13 17.67 -9.72
N SER A 436 -5.53 18.92 -10.02
CA SER A 436 -6.91 19.25 -10.38
C SER A 436 -7.35 18.55 -11.65
N THR A 437 -6.46 18.44 -12.64
CA THR A 437 -6.74 17.73 -13.89
C THR A 437 -6.88 16.22 -13.68
N LEU A 438 -5.95 15.61 -12.94
CA LEU A 438 -6.03 14.18 -12.61
C LEU A 438 -7.32 13.85 -11.83
N LYS A 439 -7.62 14.61 -10.77
CA LYS A 439 -8.85 14.43 -9.98
C LYS A 439 -10.10 14.70 -10.83
N GLY A 440 -10.04 15.70 -11.70
CA GLY A 440 -11.13 16.02 -12.62
C GLY A 440 -11.47 14.86 -13.54
N ILE A 441 -10.47 14.18 -14.10
CA ILE A 441 -10.66 12.96 -14.89
C ILE A 441 -11.19 11.83 -14.01
N GLN A 442 -10.57 11.53 -12.86
CA GLN A 442 -10.97 10.45 -11.95
C GLN A 442 -12.42 10.56 -11.48
N LEU A 443 -12.87 11.78 -11.16
CA LEU A 443 -14.22 12.06 -10.70
C LEU A 443 -15.22 12.24 -11.85
N GLY A 444 -14.79 12.20 -13.11
CA GLY A 444 -15.65 12.46 -14.27
C GLY A 444 -16.12 13.91 -14.40
N LYS A 445 -15.43 14.86 -13.76
CA LYS A 445 -15.68 16.31 -13.90
C LYS A 445 -15.03 16.88 -15.17
N LEU A 446 -13.97 16.23 -15.65
CA LEU A 446 -13.33 16.51 -16.93
C LEU A 446 -13.54 15.32 -17.86
N LYS A 447 -13.59 15.61 -19.17
CA LYS A 447 -13.66 14.57 -20.18
C LYS A 447 -12.41 13.71 -20.13
N ASP A 448 -12.61 12.40 -20.08
CA ASP A 448 -11.54 11.41 -20.10
C ASP A 448 -11.09 11.11 -21.54
N GLU A 449 -10.28 12.02 -22.11
CA GLU A 449 -9.72 11.85 -23.46
C GLU A 449 -8.77 10.64 -23.56
N PHE A 450 -8.22 10.20 -22.42
CA PHE A 450 -7.26 9.10 -22.36
C PHE A 450 -7.91 7.72 -22.20
N LYS A 451 -9.22 7.65 -21.98
CA LYS A 451 -9.99 6.41 -21.72
C LYS A 451 -9.46 5.64 -20.50
N TRP A 452 -9.16 6.36 -19.43
CA TRP A 452 -8.63 5.84 -18.18
C TRP A 452 -9.70 5.36 -17.20
N ASN A 453 -10.95 5.77 -17.35
CA ASN A 453 -12.06 5.40 -16.46
C ASN A 453 -12.81 4.18 -16.97
N PHE A 454 -12.83 3.12 -16.16
CA PHE A 454 -13.50 1.86 -16.47
C PHE A 454 -14.81 1.80 -15.71
N ALA A 455 -15.93 1.84 -16.43
CA ALA A 455 -17.25 1.77 -15.85
C ALA A 455 -17.51 0.43 -15.15
N VAL A 456 -18.16 0.51 -14.00
CA VAL A 456 -18.72 -0.62 -13.24
C VAL A 456 -20.22 -0.68 -13.45
N SER A 457 -20.74 -1.89 -13.59
CA SER A 457 -22.15 -2.18 -13.83
C SER A 457 -22.65 -3.25 -12.85
N GLU A 458 -23.97 -3.35 -12.70
CA GLU A 458 -24.59 -4.41 -11.90
C GLU A 458 -24.23 -5.83 -12.39
N ALA A 459 -24.03 -5.98 -13.71
CA ALA A 459 -23.69 -7.27 -14.32
C ALA A 459 -22.33 -7.80 -13.86
N ASP A 460 -21.39 -6.91 -13.51
CA ASP A 460 -20.06 -7.29 -13.01
C ASP A 460 -20.18 -8.05 -11.68
N GLY A 461 -21.13 -7.68 -10.81
CA GLY A 461 -21.41 -8.39 -9.56
C GLY A 461 -22.21 -9.69 -9.73
N LYS A 462 -23.00 -9.83 -10.80
CA LYS A 462 -23.80 -11.04 -11.08
C LYS A 462 -22.95 -12.19 -11.67
N ALA A 463 -21.77 -11.89 -12.19
CA ALA A 463 -20.89 -12.85 -12.85
C ALA A 463 -20.07 -13.73 -11.89
N VAL A 464 -20.21 -13.55 -10.56
CA VAL A 464 -19.42 -14.27 -9.55
C VAL A 464 -20.25 -15.33 -8.83
N VAL A 465 -19.59 -16.38 -8.36
CA VAL A 465 -20.21 -17.49 -7.63
C VAL A 465 -20.17 -17.21 -6.11
N GLY A 466 -21.18 -17.61 -5.33
CA GLY A 466 -21.16 -17.51 -3.86
C GLY A 466 -22.44 -16.96 -3.23
N GLU A 467 -22.55 -17.03 -1.89
CA GLU A 467 -23.70 -16.50 -1.13
C GLU A 467 -23.66 -14.96 -1.11
N GLN A 468 -24.64 -14.31 -1.75
CA GLN A 468 -24.91 -12.89 -1.53
C GLN A 468 -25.79 -12.74 -0.28
N LYS A 469 -25.17 -12.65 0.91
CA LYS A 469 -25.92 -12.20 2.08
C LYS A 469 -26.01 -10.68 2.05
N THR A 470 -27.19 -10.17 1.74
CA THR A 470 -27.51 -8.74 1.88
C THR A 470 -27.56 -8.41 3.36
N ASN A 471 -26.52 -7.74 3.89
CA ASN A 471 -26.57 -7.15 5.22
C ASN A 471 -27.46 -5.90 5.20
N GLY A 472 -28.78 -6.10 5.06
CA GLY A 472 -29.74 -5.13 5.54
C GLY A 472 -29.70 -5.18 7.08
N SER A 473 -29.39 -4.04 7.71
CA SER A 473 -29.50 -3.79 9.16
C SER A 473 -28.42 -4.32 10.12
N ALA A 474 -27.14 -4.32 9.75
CA ALA A 474 -26.06 -4.42 10.76
C ALA A 474 -25.61 -3.01 11.18
N GLN A 475 -25.69 -2.71 12.49
CA GLN A 475 -25.14 -1.47 13.06
C GLN A 475 -23.62 -1.47 12.86
N THR A 476 -23.09 -0.45 12.20
CA THR A 476 -21.65 -0.23 12.03
C THR A 476 -21.02 0.32 13.31
N VAL A 477 -19.73 0.08 13.51
CA VAL A 477 -18.90 0.50 14.67
C VAL A 477 -19.03 1.99 15.03
N ASP A 478 -19.40 2.86 14.08
CA ASP A 478 -19.69 4.28 14.32
C ASP A 478 -20.98 4.54 15.12
N GLN A 479 -21.77 3.52 15.47
CA GLN A 479 -22.92 3.64 16.39
C GLN A 479 -22.60 3.23 17.84
N MET A 480 -21.34 2.97 18.16
CA MET A 480 -20.92 2.52 19.50
C MET A 480 -20.03 3.50 20.27
N ASP A 481 -19.93 4.77 19.87
CA ASP A 481 -19.33 5.83 20.70
C ASP A 481 -20.14 7.14 20.62
#